data_AF-E2BM34-F1
#
_entry.id   AF-E2BM34-F1
#
_cell.length_a   1.000
_cell.length_b   1.000
_cell.length_c   1.000
_cell.angle_alpha   90.00
_cell.angle_beta   90.00
_cell.angle_gamma   90.00
#
_symmetry.space_group_name_H-M   'P 1'
#
loop_
_entity.id
_entity.type
_entity.pdbx_description
1 polymer ?
#
loop_
_entity_poly.entity_id
_entity_poly.type
_entity_poly.pdbx_seq_one_letter_code
_entity_poly.pdbx_strand_id
1 'polypeptide(L)'
;MLKKLDELEEHPAFYERTEEEILLAPEAMLKPGRTFEEISELTRAWIYFLPRYNPSLLDGPMYVSYSNNGQHGLKYCEKYVRDPSYDHRKEVQ
;
A
#
# COMPACT_ATOMS: atom_id res chain seq x y z
N MET A 1 -3.82 18.50 -0.77
CA MET A 1 -4.00 17.10 -1.18
C MET A 1 -3.71 16.14 -0.02
N LEU A 2 -2.51 16.17 0.57
CA LEU A 2 -2.11 15.28 1.68
C LEU A 2 -3.10 15.18 2.86
N LYS A 3 -3.66 16.31 3.34
CA LYS A 3 -4.66 16.29 4.43
C LYS A 3 -5.92 15.46 4.11
N LYS A 4 -6.37 15.47 2.86
CA LYS A 4 -7.53 14.67 2.44
C LYS A 4 -7.20 13.18 2.38
N LEU A 5 -5.95 12.84 2.08
CA LEU A 5 -5.47 11.47 2.15
C LEU A 5 -5.37 11.01 3.63
N ASP A 6 -4.94 11.89 4.54
CA ASP A 6 -4.94 11.57 5.98
C ASP A 6 -6.35 11.23 6.48
N GLU A 7 -7.35 12.00 6.06
CA GLU A 7 -8.76 11.72 6.39
C GLU A 7 -9.23 10.38 5.79
N LEU A 8 -8.85 10.09 4.54
CA LEU A 8 -9.20 8.84 3.85
C LEU A 8 -8.59 7.61 4.50
N GLU A 9 -7.30 7.69 4.86
CA GLU A 9 -6.52 6.59 5.46
C GLU A 9 -6.70 6.51 6.99
N GLU A 10 -7.58 7.35 7.54
CA GLU A 10 -7.88 7.44 8.97
C GLU A 10 -6.61 7.65 9.82
N HIS A 11 -5.65 8.44 9.31
CA HIS A 11 -4.38 8.73 9.97
C HIS A 11 -4.56 9.65 11.20
N PRO A 12 -3.90 9.38 12.35
CA PRO A 12 -2.98 8.28 12.67
C PRO A 12 -3.67 7.07 13.37
N ALA A 13 -5.00 7.03 13.37
CA ALA A 13 -5.77 6.05 14.12
C ALA A 13 -5.73 4.65 13.49
N PHE A 14 -5.70 4.58 12.15
CA PHE A 14 -5.61 3.31 11.42
C PHE A 14 -4.23 3.15 10.78
N TYR A 15 -3.93 3.91 9.73
CA TYR A 15 -2.59 3.99 9.15
C TYR A 15 -1.76 5.15 9.73
N GLU A 16 -0.45 4.96 9.81
CA GLU A 16 0.52 5.99 10.16
C GLU A 16 1.31 6.41 8.92
N ARG A 17 1.40 7.72 8.67
CA ARG A 17 2.14 8.26 7.53
C ARG A 17 3.59 8.51 7.93
N THR A 18 4.53 7.90 7.23
CA THR A 18 5.97 8.12 7.38
C THR A 18 6.58 8.55 6.06
N GLU A 19 7.73 9.23 6.12
CA GLU A 19 8.50 9.61 4.94
C GLU A 19 9.63 8.60 4.75
N GLU A 20 9.61 7.89 3.64
CA GLU A 20 10.56 6.81 3.34
C GLU A 20 11.36 7.11 2.08
N GLU A 21 12.56 6.53 2.01
CA GLU A 21 13.37 6.54 0.79
C GLU A 21 12.87 5.47 -0.18
N ILE A 22 12.66 5.86 -1.44
CA ILE A 22 12.20 4.99 -2.52
C ILE A 22 13.05 5.19 -3.78
N LEU A 23 13.11 4.15 -4.61
CA LEU A 23 13.63 4.23 -5.97
C LEU A 23 12.50 4.63 -6.92
N LEU A 24 12.72 5.70 -7.69
CA LEU A 24 11.80 6.18 -8.71
C LEU A 24 12.47 6.11 -10.08
N ALA A 25 11.86 5.40 -11.03
CA ALA A 25 12.32 5.36 -12.40
C ALA A 25 11.23 5.89 -13.35
N PRO A 26 11.55 6.81 -14.28
CA PRO A 26 10.63 7.18 -15.34
C PRO A 26 10.33 5.98 -16.24
N GLU A 27 9.06 5.74 -16.54
CA GLU A 27 8.65 4.61 -17.39
C GLU A 27 9.33 4.62 -18.76
N ALA A 28 9.55 5.81 -19.33
CA ALA A 28 10.26 5.97 -20.60
C ALA A 28 11.73 5.49 -20.59
N MET A 29 12.33 5.32 -19.41
CA MET A 29 13.69 4.83 -19.22
C MET A 29 13.76 3.31 -19.04
N LEU A 30 12.64 2.64 -18.75
CA LEU A 30 12.52 1.17 -18.73
C LEU A 30 12.60 0.65 -20.16
N LYS A 31 13.83 0.41 -20.63
CA LYS A 31 14.12 -0.15 -21.97
C LYS A 31 14.79 -1.51 -21.83
N PRO A 32 14.61 -2.42 -22.82
CA PRO A 32 15.34 -3.69 -22.84
C PRO A 32 16.85 -3.46 -22.68
N GLY A 33 17.48 -4.21 -21.77
CA GLY A 33 18.92 -4.12 -21.51
C GLY A 33 19.35 -3.13 -20.43
N ARG A 34 18.41 -2.47 -19.73
CA ARG A 34 18.67 -1.73 -18.49
C ARG A 34 17.84 -2.29 -17.35
N THR A 35 18.42 -2.36 -16.16
CA THR A 35 17.71 -2.76 -14.93
C THR A 35 16.98 -1.57 -14.32
N PHE A 36 15.99 -1.82 -13.45
CA PHE A 36 15.26 -0.77 -12.75
C PHE A 36 16.20 0.03 -11.85
N GLU A 37 17.10 -0.67 -11.13
CA GLU A 37 18.04 -0.09 -10.19
C GLU A 37 19.03 0.87 -10.87
N GLU A 38 19.47 0.57 -12.09
CA GLU A 38 20.39 1.43 -12.86
C GLU A 38 19.77 2.75 -13.33
N ILE A 39 18.46 2.76 -13.57
CA ILE A 39 17.74 3.92 -14.11
C ILE A 39 16.94 4.68 -13.05
N SER A 40 16.90 4.16 -11.83
CA SER A 40 16.17 4.75 -10.72
C SER A 40 16.98 5.87 -10.07
N GLU A 41 16.28 6.87 -9.56
CA GLU A 41 16.80 7.84 -8.61
C GLU A 41 16.26 7.57 -7.20
N LEU A 42 17.10 7.78 -6.19
CA LEU A 42 16.67 7.74 -4.79
C LEU A 42 15.95 9.05 -4.46
N THR A 43 14.73 8.93 -3.95
CA THR A 43 13.91 10.08 -3.53
C THR A 43 13.12 9.75 -2.27
N ARG A 44 12.45 10.74 -1.68
CA ARG A 44 11.62 10.58 -0.48
C ARG A 44 10.15 10.71 -0.83
N ALA A 45 9.33 9.81 -0.28
CA ALA A 45 7.89 9.82 -0.47
C ALA A 45 7.15 9.54 0.83
N TRP A 46 5.94 10.10 0.96
CA TRP A 46 5.05 9.79 2.06
C TRP A 46 4.33 8.47 1.81
N ILE A 47 4.44 7.52 2.75
CA ILE A 47 3.82 6.19 2.69
C ILE A 47 2.96 5.98 3.94
N TYR A 48 1.81 5.31 3.78
CA TYR A 48 0.94 4.93 4.88
C TYR A 48 1.21 3.49 5.30
N PHE A 49 1.68 3.29 6.52
CA PHE A 49 1.95 1.97 7.12
C PHE A 49 0.90 1.61 8.16
N LEU A 50 0.69 0.31 8.36
CA LEU A 50 -0.19 -0.20 9.41
C LEU A 50 0.67 -0.66 10.60
N PRO A 51 1.06 0.22 11.53
CA PRO A 51 2.01 -0.13 12.60
C PRO A 51 1.42 -1.09 13.63
N ARG A 52 0.10 -0.99 13.86
CA ARG A 52 -0.67 -1.95 14.66
C ARG A 52 -1.32 -2.92 13.69
N TYR A 53 -0.70 -4.08 13.51
CA TYR A 53 -1.20 -5.13 12.63
C TYR A 53 -1.36 -6.46 13.37
N ASN A 54 -2.28 -7.30 12.91
CA ASN A 54 -2.42 -8.67 13.38
C ASN A 54 -1.20 -9.50 12.92
N PRO A 55 -0.39 -10.07 13.83
CA PRO A 55 0.82 -10.79 13.48
C PRO A 55 0.64 -11.94 12.49
N SER A 56 -0.53 -12.58 12.45
CA SER A 56 -0.81 -13.67 11.50
C SER A 56 -0.79 -13.23 10.04
N LEU A 57 -0.87 -11.91 9.77
CA LEU A 57 -0.72 -11.38 8.41
C LEU A 57 0.67 -11.64 7.82
N LEU A 58 1.69 -11.78 8.68
CA LEU A 58 3.06 -12.08 8.23
C LEU A 58 3.23 -13.52 7.74
N ASP A 59 2.31 -14.41 8.09
CA ASP A 59 2.28 -15.79 7.58
C ASP A 59 1.68 -15.87 6.17
N GLY A 60 1.12 -14.76 5.67
CA GLY A 60 0.50 -14.67 4.36
C GLY A 60 1.50 -14.43 3.21
N PRO A 61 1.01 -14.43 1.96
CA PRO A 61 1.83 -14.10 0.80
C PRO A 61 2.35 -12.66 0.85
N MET A 62 3.66 -12.49 0.65
CA MET A 62 4.28 -11.18 0.49
C MET A 62 4.23 -10.76 -0.98
N TYR A 63 3.46 -9.71 -1.28
CA TYR A 63 3.27 -9.24 -2.65
C TYR A 63 4.32 -8.21 -3.05
N VAL A 64 4.92 -8.39 -4.23
CA VAL A 64 5.82 -7.39 -4.85
C VAL A 64 5.03 -6.20 -5.43
N SER A 65 3.77 -6.42 -5.81
CA SER A 65 2.85 -5.40 -6.29
C SER A 65 1.41 -5.80 -5.98
N TYR A 66 0.60 -4.83 -5.59
CA TYR A 66 -0.83 -5.02 -5.35
C TYR A 66 -1.64 -4.74 -6.62
N SER A 67 -2.61 -5.61 -6.92
CA SER A 67 -3.60 -5.40 -7.97
C SER A 67 -4.96 -5.88 -7.51
N ASN A 68 -5.97 -5.01 -7.54
CA ASN A 68 -7.35 -5.40 -7.20
C ASN A 68 -7.89 -6.53 -8.08
N ASN A 69 -7.38 -6.67 -9.31
CA ASN A 69 -7.75 -7.74 -10.24
C ASN A 69 -6.63 -8.79 -10.37
N GLY A 70 -5.78 -8.91 -9.35
CA GLY A 70 -4.69 -9.88 -9.30
C GLY A 70 -5.18 -11.32 -9.22
N GLN A 71 -4.25 -12.25 -9.46
CA GLN A 71 -4.55 -13.70 -9.49
C GLN A 71 -4.92 -14.28 -8.12
N HIS A 72 -4.73 -13.53 -7.03
CA HIS A 72 -5.14 -13.93 -5.68
C HIS A 72 -6.67 -14.01 -5.50
N GLY A 73 -7.47 -13.42 -6.40
CA GLY A 73 -8.93 -13.47 -6.33
C GLY A 73 -9.56 -12.60 -5.21
N LEU A 74 -8.74 -12.05 -4.32
CA LEU A 74 -9.15 -11.14 -3.25
C LEU A 74 -9.34 -9.70 -3.77
N LYS A 75 -10.59 -9.34 -4.08
CA LYS A 75 -10.94 -7.98 -4.52
C LYS A 75 -11.20 -7.07 -3.32
N TYR A 76 -10.72 -5.84 -3.41
CA TYR A 76 -11.12 -4.75 -2.54
C TYR A 76 -12.64 -4.53 -2.63
N CYS A 77 -13.28 -4.49 -1.46
CA CYS A 77 -14.69 -4.17 -1.31
C CYS A 77 -14.82 -2.74 -0.77
N GLU A 78 -15.54 -1.89 -1.51
CA GLU A 78 -15.80 -0.50 -1.13
C GLU A 78 -16.53 -0.40 0.21
N LYS A 79 -16.16 0.59 1.03
CA LYS A 79 -16.69 0.75 2.41
C LYS A 79 -18.23 0.81 2.46
N TYR A 80 -18.87 1.43 1.47
CA TYR A 80 -20.33 1.57 1.40
C TYR A 80 -21.07 0.32 0.92
N VAL A 81 -20.36 -0.70 0.40
CA VAL A 81 -20.92 -1.98 -0.03
C VAL A 81 -20.82 -3.03 1.08
N ARG A 82 -19.93 -2.82 2.06
CA ARG A 82 -19.73 -3.73 3.19
C ARG A 82 -20.97 -3.77 4.08
N ASP A 83 -21.15 -4.90 4.76
CA ASP A 83 -22.14 -5.01 5.84
C ASP A 83 -21.85 -3.95 6.91
N PRO A 84 -22.85 -3.13 7.34
CA PRO A 84 -22.64 -2.10 8.37
C PRO A 84 -22.13 -2.63 9.71
N SER A 85 -22.35 -3.92 10.01
CA SER A 85 -21.86 -4.59 11.21
C SER A 85 -20.45 -5.16 11.06
N TYR A 86 -19.90 -5.18 9.85
CA TYR A 86 -18.61 -5.76 9.55
C TYR A 86 -17.46 -4.81 9.92
N ASP A 87 -16.67 -5.24 10.89
CA ASP A 87 -15.48 -4.53 11.36
C ASP A 87 -14.21 -5.12 10.75
N HIS A 88 -13.82 -4.58 9.60
CA HIS A 88 -12.60 -4.95 8.89
C HIS A 88 -11.32 -4.80 9.72
N ARG A 89 -11.31 -3.99 10.79
CA ARG A 89 -10.11 -3.83 11.62
C ARG A 89 -9.74 -5.12 12.33
N LYS A 90 -10.72 -5.97 12.66
CA LYS A 90 -10.50 -7.27 13.33
C LYS A 90 -9.71 -8.27 12.48
N GLU A 91 -9.65 -8.06 11.18
CA GLU A 91 -8.89 -8.92 10.29
C GLU A 91 -7.42 -8.50 10.21
N VAL A 92 -7.14 -7.21 10.44
CA VAL A 92 -5.84 -6.63 10.16
C VAL A 92 -5.13 -5.99 11.34
N GLN A 93 -5.80 -5.72 12.47
CA GLN A 93 -5.23 -5.15 13.71
C GLN A 93 -5.54 -6.00 14.93
#